data_AF-A0A4R4PHA8-F1
#
_entry.id   AF-A0A4R4PHA8-F1
#
_cell.length_a   1.000
_cell.length_b   1.000
_cell.length_c   1.000
_cell.angle_alpha   90.00
_cell.angle_beta   90.00
_cell.angle_gamma   90.00
#
_symmetry.space_group_name_H-M   'P 1'
#
loop_
_entity.id
_entity.type
_entity.pdbx_description
1 polymer ?
#
loop_
_entity_poly.entity_id
_entity_poly.type
_entity_poly.pdbx_seq_one_letter_code
_entity_poly.pdbx_strand_id
1 'polypeptide(L)'
;MERAVVLGASMAGLMAARVLSEYADEVLIIERDTTGDSTEPRPGVPQGNQVHALLPAGHAQLDRWFPGFSAEALAAGAVNPPPEQSRTYINGELRPGPPPGSLGAALISTRPFLESMVRRRTLEIGNVRLVHGRADGIEFADERVIAARYQPDGTAGQESLVTVPADLVVDATGRSSRLSDWLGAAGWPQPPMRRMPIKLNYASALFRRDDQISEIGVSIAQNQPGSGRPLRQGGILAVEGDRWLVLVAGYADDRPTRDIEDFRKRCRSDYPTEFAQIAEHGELLGEVNTYHQADSRRRDYHELERIPAGLIVAGDAVASFNPIYGQGMTSATLHASCLAAYLSTDPDLRLPARSYFDDVNVVVDVAWQLSTLADLALPHVDGPYPRGYRLTKWFSSLIFAATAKDDDLNVQFNRVTTMLDHPTALARPQFILRALRFALLPSST
;
A
#
# COMPACT_ATOMS: atom_id res chain seq x y z
N MET A 1 -0.92 17.27 -24.10
CA MET A 1 -1.21 15.96 -24.74
C MET A 1 -2.67 15.96 -25.15
N GLU A 2 -3.06 15.33 -26.26
CA GLU A 2 -4.48 15.25 -26.64
C GLU A 2 -5.21 14.24 -25.75
N ARG A 3 -4.69 13.01 -25.65
CA ARG A 3 -5.31 11.96 -24.83
C ARG A 3 -4.30 11.14 -24.04
N ALA A 4 -4.58 10.94 -22.75
CA ALA A 4 -3.94 9.92 -21.93
C ALA A 4 -4.92 8.79 -21.60
N VAL A 5 -4.45 7.54 -21.60
CA VAL A 5 -5.25 6.37 -21.22
C VAL A 5 -4.67 5.72 -19.98
N VAL A 6 -5.51 5.46 -18.98
CA VAL A 6 -5.14 4.78 -17.74
C VAL A 6 -5.85 3.43 -17.67
N LEU A 7 -5.09 2.35 -17.57
CA LEU A 7 -5.62 1.00 -17.44
C LEU A 7 -5.76 0.65 -15.96
N GLY A 8 -6.98 0.53 -15.46
CA GLY A 8 -7.33 0.29 -14.06
C GLY A 8 -7.66 1.56 -13.27
N ALA A 9 -8.66 1.48 -12.39
CA ALA A 9 -9.15 2.53 -11.51
C ALA A 9 -8.93 2.19 -10.01
N SER A 10 -7.80 1.54 -9.71
CA SER A 10 -7.28 1.42 -8.35
C SER A 10 -6.73 2.76 -7.85
N MET A 11 -6.26 2.84 -6.60
CA MET A 11 -5.57 4.04 -6.10
C MET A 11 -4.47 4.55 -7.05
N ALA A 12 -3.68 3.66 -7.66
CA ALA A 12 -2.63 4.08 -8.59
C ALA A 12 -3.21 4.72 -9.86
N GLY A 13 -4.28 4.14 -10.42
CA GLY A 13 -4.92 4.63 -11.63
C GLY A 13 -5.65 5.94 -11.40
N LEU A 14 -6.39 6.06 -10.29
CA LEU A 14 -7.11 7.28 -9.92
C LEU A 14 -6.17 8.46 -9.65
N MET A 15 -5.05 8.20 -8.97
CA MET A 15 -4.03 9.23 -8.74
C MET A 15 -3.27 9.60 -10.01
N ALA A 16 -2.95 8.62 -10.87
CA ALA A 16 -2.36 8.90 -12.18
C ALA A 16 -3.30 9.75 -13.04
N ALA A 17 -4.58 9.41 -13.10
CA ALA A 17 -5.59 10.18 -13.84
C ALA A 17 -5.73 11.60 -13.31
N ARG A 18 -5.73 11.78 -11.97
CA ARG A 18 -5.72 13.10 -11.33
C ARG A 18 -4.54 13.94 -11.79
N VAL A 19 -3.33 13.38 -11.83
CA VAL A 19 -2.14 14.11 -12.31
C VAL A 19 -2.27 14.41 -13.80
N LEU A 20 -2.62 13.40 -14.62
CA LEU A 20 -2.74 13.54 -16.08
C LEU A 20 -3.78 14.58 -16.50
N SER A 21 -4.81 14.81 -15.68
CA SER A 21 -5.83 15.82 -15.96
C SER A 21 -5.29 17.24 -16.09
N GLU A 22 -4.10 17.52 -15.55
CA GLU A 22 -3.42 18.83 -15.69
C GLU A 22 -2.58 18.93 -16.98
N TYR A 23 -2.31 17.82 -17.68
CA TYR A 23 -1.38 17.75 -18.81
C TYR A 23 -1.99 17.19 -20.11
N ALA A 24 -3.21 16.64 -20.05
CA ALA A 24 -3.93 16.07 -21.18
C ALA A 24 -5.31 16.73 -21.37
N ASP A 25 -5.73 16.92 -22.63
CA ASP A 25 -7.05 17.45 -22.95
C ASP A 25 -8.17 16.44 -22.58
N GLU A 26 -7.89 15.14 -22.67
CA GLU A 26 -8.75 14.06 -22.20
C GLU A 26 -7.95 12.96 -21.47
N VAL A 27 -8.48 12.49 -20.35
CA VAL A 27 -7.98 11.31 -19.63
C VAL A 27 -9.06 10.23 -19.61
N LEU A 28 -8.77 9.08 -20.20
CA LEU A 28 -9.69 7.94 -20.22
C LEU A 28 -9.20 6.82 -19.30
N ILE A 29 -9.98 6.50 -18.27
CA ILE A 29 -9.76 5.37 -17.39
C ILE A 29 -10.56 4.17 -17.91
N ILE A 30 -9.89 3.03 -18.11
CA ILE A 30 -10.50 1.77 -18.50
C ILE A 30 -10.49 0.83 -17.29
N GLU A 31 -11.66 0.50 -16.75
CA GLU A 31 -11.79 -0.35 -15.56
C GLU A 31 -12.84 -1.45 -15.78
N ARG A 32 -12.51 -2.69 -15.40
CA ARG A 32 -13.40 -3.85 -15.55
C ARG A 32 -14.45 -3.95 -14.43
N ASP A 33 -14.18 -3.33 -13.28
CA ASP A 33 -15.08 -3.39 -12.13
C ASP A 33 -16.25 -2.40 -12.32
N THR A 34 -17.47 -2.93 -12.24
CA THR A 34 -18.73 -2.18 -12.42
C THR A 34 -19.32 -1.66 -11.12
N THR A 35 -18.65 -1.86 -9.99
CA THR A 35 -19.15 -1.57 -8.62
C THR A 35 -19.42 -0.09 -8.32
N GLY A 36 -19.27 0.81 -9.30
CA GLY A 36 -19.66 2.22 -9.19
C GLY A 36 -18.95 2.95 -8.05
N ASP A 37 -19.67 3.86 -7.39
CA ASP A 37 -19.21 4.59 -6.21
C ASP A 37 -19.50 3.84 -4.89
N SER A 38 -19.75 2.53 -4.95
CA SER A 38 -20.04 1.76 -3.74
C SER A 38 -18.82 1.73 -2.81
N THR A 39 -19.10 1.82 -1.51
CA THR A 39 -18.14 1.56 -0.43
C THR A 39 -17.98 0.06 -0.16
N GLU A 40 -18.42 -0.79 -1.10
CA GLU A 40 -18.31 -2.24 -0.99
C GLU A 40 -17.00 -2.75 -1.61
N PRO A 41 -16.47 -3.88 -1.12
CA PRO A 41 -15.26 -4.51 -1.68
C PRO A 41 -15.45 -4.86 -3.15
N ARG A 42 -14.51 -4.46 -4.00
CA ARG A 42 -14.59 -4.71 -5.45
C ARG A 42 -13.87 -6.00 -5.85
N PRO A 43 -14.39 -6.77 -6.82
CA PRO A 43 -13.74 -7.98 -7.32
C PRO A 43 -12.31 -7.79 -7.87
N GLY A 44 -11.98 -6.62 -8.42
CA GLY A 44 -10.64 -6.25 -8.90
C GLY A 44 -9.65 -5.86 -7.80
N VAL A 45 -10.12 -5.73 -6.55
CA VAL A 45 -9.28 -5.45 -5.39
C VAL A 45 -9.49 -6.55 -4.34
N PRO A 46 -8.83 -7.73 -4.47
CA PRO A 46 -9.00 -8.86 -3.55
C PRO A 46 -8.71 -8.55 -2.07
N GLN A 47 -8.01 -7.45 -1.81
CA GLN A 47 -7.66 -6.95 -0.48
C GLN A 47 -8.71 -5.96 0.09
N GLY A 48 -9.76 -5.58 -0.65
CA GLY A 48 -10.68 -4.50 -0.25
C GLY A 48 -11.35 -4.70 1.12
N ASN A 49 -11.51 -5.95 1.57
CA ASN A 49 -12.08 -6.31 2.87
C ASN A 49 -11.12 -6.25 4.07
N GLN A 50 -9.86 -5.89 3.84
CA GLN A 50 -8.79 -6.18 4.80
C GLN A 50 -8.35 -4.90 5.52
N VAL A 51 -7.71 -5.04 6.68
CA VAL A 51 -7.16 -3.91 7.44
C VAL A 51 -6.17 -3.14 6.57
N HIS A 52 -6.48 -1.86 6.33
CA HIS A 52 -5.59 -0.93 5.65
C HIS A 52 -5.59 0.37 6.44
N ALA A 53 -4.43 0.75 6.96
CA ALA A 53 -4.17 2.14 7.35
C ALA A 53 -3.38 2.77 6.21
N LEU A 54 -3.88 3.86 5.64
CA LEU A 54 -3.07 4.69 4.76
C LEU A 54 -1.99 5.36 5.62
N LEU A 55 -0.73 5.27 5.19
CA LEU A 55 0.37 5.85 5.98
C LEU A 55 0.33 7.38 5.87
N PRO A 56 0.83 8.11 6.89
CA PRO A 56 0.92 9.57 6.87
C PRO A 56 1.41 10.22 5.58
N ALA A 57 2.44 9.65 4.92
CA ALA A 57 2.89 10.17 3.63
C ALA A 57 1.80 10.08 2.55
N GLY A 58 1.02 9.02 2.54
CA GLY A 58 -0.11 8.85 1.63
C GLY A 58 -1.22 9.87 1.91
N HIS A 59 -1.53 10.15 3.18
CA HIS A 59 -2.46 11.23 3.55
C HIS A 59 -1.99 12.58 3.02
N ALA A 60 -0.71 12.91 3.26
CA ALA A 60 -0.14 14.17 2.79
C ALA A 60 -0.21 14.30 1.25
N GLN A 61 -0.04 13.21 0.51
CA GLN A 61 -0.24 13.22 -0.95
C GLN A 61 -1.71 13.40 -1.33
N LEU A 62 -2.66 12.74 -0.66
CA LEU A 62 -4.08 12.92 -0.94
C LEU A 62 -4.52 14.36 -0.71
N ASP A 63 -4.14 14.98 0.41
CA ASP A 63 -4.46 16.40 0.68
C ASP A 63 -3.79 17.35 -0.31
N ARG A 64 -2.56 17.04 -0.75
CA ARG A 64 -1.87 17.81 -1.79
C ARG A 64 -2.63 17.79 -3.12
N TRP A 65 -3.08 16.61 -3.55
CA TRP A 65 -3.72 16.43 -4.87
C TRP A 65 -5.21 16.75 -4.86
N PHE A 66 -5.86 16.60 -3.71
CA PHE A 66 -7.26 16.91 -3.46
C PHE A 66 -7.37 17.80 -2.21
N PRO A 67 -7.17 19.12 -2.34
CA PRO A 67 -7.27 20.02 -1.19
C PRO A 67 -8.58 19.85 -0.41
N GLY A 68 -8.46 19.65 0.91
CA GLY A 68 -9.58 19.41 1.82
C GLY A 68 -10.01 17.95 1.99
N PHE A 69 -9.31 17.00 1.34
CA PHE A 69 -9.66 15.57 1.36
C PHE A 69 -9.75 15.00 2.78
N SER A 70 -8.77 15.26 3.64
CA SER A 70 -8.78 14.72 5.01
C SER A 70 -9.97 15.25 5.83
N ALA A 71 -10.30 16.54 5.70
CA ALA A 71 -11.44 17.12 6.40
C ALA A 71 -12.77 16.53 5.89
N GLU A 72 -12.88 16.32 4.58
CA GLU A 72 -14.03 15.67 3.95
C GLU A 72 -14.17 14.21 4.40
N ALA A 73 -13.07 13.47 4.46
CA ALA A 73 -13.05 12.08 4.88
C ALA A 73 -13.44 11.91 6.35
N LEU A 74 -12.93 12.77 7.23
CA LEU A 74 -13.35 12.81 8.64
C LEU A 74 -14.84 13.14 8.77
N ALA A 75 -15.33 14.13 8.01
CA ALA A 75 -16.75 14.48 7.99
C ALA A 75 -17.64 13.34 7.44
N ALA A 76 -17.11 12.52 6.54
CA ALA A 76 -17.77 11.35 5.98
C ALA A 76 -17.62 10.07 6.85
N GLY A 77 -16.90 10.14 7.97
CA GLY A 77 -16.83 9.07 8.98
C GLY A 77 -15.47 8.38 9.14
N ALA A 78 -14.43 8.79 8.42
CA ALA A 78 -13.08 8.32 8.73
C ALA A 78 -12.69 8.72 10.17
N VAL A 79 -11.81 7.92 10.78
CA VAL A 79 -11.48 8.04 12.20
C VAL A 79 -10.04 8.54 12.36
N ASN A 80 -9.84 9.56 13.19
CA ASN A 80 -8.52 9.99 13.66
C ASN A 80 -8.48 9.82 15.18
N PRO A 81 -8.10 8.62 15.68
CA PRO A 81 -8.14 8.36 17.10
C PRO A 81 -7.05 9.15 17.82
N PRO A 82 -7.33 9.66 19.02
CA PRO A 82 -6.32 10.35 19.80
C PRO A 82 -5.24 9.36 20.30
N PRO A 83 -4.06 9.85 20.71
CA PRO A 83 -2.94 9.00 21.11
C PRO A 83 -3.28 7.98 22.20
N GLU A 84 -4.14 8.32 23.15
CA GLU A 84 -4.60 7.44 24.23
C GLU A 84 -5.43 6.24 23.76
N GLN A 85 -6.06 6.35 22.58
CA GLN A 85 -6.82 5.27 21.94
C GLN A 85 -5.96 4.48 20.94
N SER A 86 -4.66 4.80 20.84
CA SER A 86 -3.72 4.15 19.93
C SER A 86 -2.69 3.34 20.70
N ARG A 87 -2.62 2.03 20.42
CA ARG A 87 -1.71 1.10 21.09
C ARG A 87 -0.88 0.31 20.11
N THR A 88 0.39 0.12 20.44
CA THR A 88 1.30 -0.73 19.67
C THR A 88 1.96 -1.71 20.62
N TYR A 89 1.79 -3.01 20.36
CA TYR A 89 2.35 -4.09 21.15
C TYR A 89 3.41 -4.83 20.34
N ILE A 90 4.56 -5.05 20.95
CA ILE A 90 5.64 -5.85 20.38
C ILE A 90 5.99 -6.96 21.35
N ASN A 91 5.88 -8.21 20.92
CA ASN A 91 6.08 -9.40 21.76
C ASN A 91 5.18 -9.40 23.01
N GLY A 92 4.01 -8.76 22.93
CA GLY A 92 3.07 -8.60 24.05
C GLY A 92 3.32 -7.41 24.97
N GLU A 93 4.40 -6.65 24.75
CA GLU A 93 4.71 -5.46 25.54
C GLU A 93 4.20 -4.20 24.85
N LEU A 94 3.51 -3.34 25.60
CA LEU A 94 3.07 -2.04 25.10
C LEU A 94 4.29 -1.13 24.85
N ARG A 95 4.36 -0.57 23.64
CA ARG A 95 5.40 0.38 23.24
C ARG A 95 4.93 1.82 23.42
N PRO A 96 5.83 2.73 23.83
CA PRO A 96 5.52 4.15 23.77
C PRO A 96 5.28 4.56 22.32
N GLY A 97 4.15 5.24 22.10
CA GLY A 97 3.85 5.87 20.83
C GLY A 97 4.74 7.10 20.59
N PRO A 98 4.81 7.59 19.34
CA PRO A 98 5.48 8.86 19.06
C PRO A 98 4.74 10.02 19.75
N PRO A 99 5.43 11.12 20.08
CA PRO A 99 4.80 12.32 20.63
C PRO A 99 3.60 12.78 19.79
N PRO A 100 2.49 13.21 20.42
CA PRO A 100 1.30 13.67 19.69
C PRO A 100 1.63 14.75 18.65
N GLY A 101 1.05 14.63 17.45
CA GLY A 101 1.24 15.60 16.36
C GLY A 101 2.54 15.45 15.56
N SER A 102 3.46 14.56 15.95
CA SER A 102 4.77 14.41 15.28
C SER A 102 4.72 13.76 13.88
N LEU A 103 3.65 13.03 13.56
CA LEU A 103 3.48 12.30 12.30
C LEU A 103 2.32 12.80 11.43
N GLY A 104 1.64 13.89 11.84
CA GLY A 104 0.39 14.32 11.21
C GLY A 104 -0.83 13.51 11.66
N ALA A 105 -1.99 13.77 11.05
CA ALA A 105 -3.24 13.08 11.36
C ALA A 105 -3.25 11.63 10.84
N ALA A 106 -3.78 10.71 11.63
CA ALA A 106 -4.14 9.39 11.17
C ALA A 106 -5.56 9.46 10.57
N LEU A 107 -5.73 9.07 9.31
CA LEU A 107 -7.04 8.94 8.68
C LEU A 107 -7.31 7.46 8.47
N ILE A 108 -8.06 6.88 9.40
CA ILE A 108 -8.36 5.46 9.43
C ILE A 108 -9.73 5.25 8.81
N SER A 109 -9.78 4.39 7.81
CA SER A 109 -11.01 4.00 7.15
C SER A 109 -10.83 2.63 6.54
N THR A 110 -11.93 2.03 6.08
CA THR A 110 -11.81 0.92 5.15
C THR A 110 -11.22 1.42 3.82
N ARG A 111 -10.60 0.51 3.07
CA ARG A 111 -10.06 0.81 1.75
C ARG A 111 -11.15 1.17 0.73
N PRO A 112 -12.31 0.48 0.65
CA PRO A 112 -13.39 0.85 -0.26
C PRO A 112 -13.92 2.27 0.00
N PHE A 113 -14.06 2.66 1.28
CA PHE A 113 -14.45 4.03 1.63
C PHE A 113 -13.46 5.04 1.06
N LEU A 114 -12.17 4.88 1.34
CA LEU A 114 -11.13 5.79 0.86
C LEU A 114 -11.07 5.83 -0.67
N GLU A 115 -11.06 4.67 -1.33
CA GLU A 115 -11.01 4.58 -2.79
C GLU A 115 -12.25 5.19 -3.45
N SER A 116 -13.44 5.07 -2.85
CA SER A 116 -14.67 5.69 -3.37
C SER A 116 -14.59 7.22 -3.34
N MET A 117 -14.02 7.80 -2.28
CA MET A 117 -13.82 9.25 -2.17
C MET A 117 -12.83 9.77 -3.21
N VAL A 118 -11.68 9.10 -3.36
CA VAL A 118 -10.68 9.45 -4.38
C VAL A 118 -11.30 9.30 -5.77
N ARG A 119 -12.04 8.21 -6.02
CA ARG A 119 -12.71 7.97 -7.30
C ARG A 119 -13.67 9.09 -7.64
N ARG A 120 -14.57 9.47 -6.72
CA ARG A 120 -15.50 10.57 -6.90
C ARG A 120 -14.77 11.86 -7.26
N ARG A 121 -13.77 12.24 -6.45
CA ARG A 121 -12.99 13.48 -6.65
C ARG A 121 -12.22 13.48 -7.97
N THR A 122 -11.70 12.33 -8.41
CA THR A 122 -11.05 12.19 -9.72
C THR A 122 -12.05 12.33 -10.87
N LEU A 123 -13.24 11.75 -10.76
CA LEU A 123 -14.27 11.79 -11.81
C LEU A 123 -15.06 13.11 -11.86
N GLU A 124 -15.03 13.92 -10.80
CA GLU A 124 -15.53 15.30 -10.79
C GLU A 124 -14.67 16.24 -11.67
N ILE A 125 -13.49 15.82 -12.09
CA ILE A 125 -12.61 16.60 -12.97
C ILE A 125 -13.12 16.51 -14.41
N GLY A 126 -13.44 17.65 -15.03
CA GLY A 126 -14.21 17.71 -16.27
C GLY A 126 -13.62 17.03 -17.51
N ASN A 127 -12.31 16.78 -17.54
CA ASN A 127 -11.63 16.06 -18.63
C ASN A 127 -11.27 14.60 -18.29
N VAL A 128 -11.70 14.07 -17.14
CA VAL A 128 -11.49 12.66 -16.77
C VAL A 128 -12.77 11.87 -17.03
N ARG A 129 -12.64 10.75 -17.76
CA ARG A 129 -13.74 9.86 -18.09
C ARG A 129 -13.39 8.43 -17.70
N LEU A 130 -14.40 7.67 -17.29
CA LEU A 130 -14.26 6.25 -16.99
C LEU A 130 -15.16 5.44 -17.92
N VAL A 131 -14.58 4.41 -18.53
CA VAL A 131 -15.29 3.41 -19.32
C VAL A 131 -15.13 2.03 -18.71
N HIS A 132 -16.21 1.25 -18.78
CA HIS A 132 -16.25 -0.10 -18.27
C HIS A 132 -15.73 -1.09 -19.31
N GLY A 133 -14.66 -1.80 -18.96
CA GLY A 133 -14.11 -2.85 -19.79
C GLY A 133 -12.74 -3.35 -19.33
N ARG A 134 -12.38 -4.52 -19.87
CA ARG A 134 -11.13 -5.21 -19.55
C ARG A 134 -10.04 -4.81 -20.54
N ALA A 135 -8.96 -4.21 -20.06
CA ALA A 135 -7.77 -3.97 -20.88
C ALA A 135 -7.24 -5.28 -21.49
N ASP A 136 -6.93 -5.25 -22.79
CA ASP A 136 -6.57 -6.44 -23.57
C ASP A 136 -5.24 -6.30 -24.32
N GLY A 137 -4.75 -5.07 -24.53
CA GLY A 137 -3.43 -4.85 -25.11
C GLY A 137 -3.07 -3.38 -25.30
N ILE A 138 -1.92 -3.17 -25.92
CA ILE A 138 -1.40 -1.88 -26.38
C ILE A 138 -0.95 -2.01 -27.84
N GLU A 139 -0.93 -0.89 -28.56
CA GLU A 139 -0.47 -0.82 -29.95
C GLU A 139 0.75 0.07 -30.09
N PHE A 140 1.59 -0.28 -31.05
CA PHE A 140 2.88 0.36 -31.29
C PHE A 140 2.93 0.95 -32.69
N ALA A 141 3.54 2.12 -32.80
CA ALA A 141 4.09 2.61 -34.05
C ALA A 141 5.55 2.96 -33.79
N ASP A 142 6.45 2.40 -34.60
CA ASP A 142 7.90 2.46 -34.40
C ASP A 142 8.29 2.02 -32.96
N GLU A 143 8.95 2.90 -32.21
CA GLU A 143 9.41 2.65 -30.84
C GLU A 143 8.48 3.23 -29.76
N ARG A 144 7.21 3.50 -30.10
CA ARG A 144 6.25 4.19 -29.22
C ARG A 144 4.91 3.45 -29.10
N VAL A 145 4.35 3.43 -27.89
CA VAL A 145 2.95 3.07 -27.66
C VAL A 145 2.05 4.21 -28.11
N ILE A 146 1.09 3.92 -29.00
CA ILE A 146 0.19 4.92 -29.60
C ILE A 146 -1.29 4.68 -29.29
N ALA A 147 -1.64 3.53 -28.71
CA ALA A 147 -3.01 3.22 -28.34
C ALA A 147 -3.08 2.11 -27.28
N ALA A 148 -4.21 2.05 -26.59
CA ALA A 148 -4.60 0.92 -25.76
C ALA A 148 -5.83 0.23 -26.34
N ARG A 149 -5.92 -1.09 -26.13
CA ARG A 149 -7.09 -1.90 -26.49
C ARG A 149 -7.81 -2.37 -25.25
N TYR A 150 -9.13 -2.35 -25.29
CA TYR A 150 -9.95 -2.95 -24.25
C TYR A 150 -11.17 -3.66 -24.83
N GLN A 151 -11.68 -4.60 -24.06
CA GLN A 151 -12.93 -5.29 -24.31
C GLN A 151 -14.03 -4.64 -23.46
N PRO A 152 -15.03 -3.98 -24.05
CA PRO A 152 -16.16 -3.44 -23.31
C PRO A 152 -16.93 -4.52 -22.54
N ASP A 153 -17.48 -4.16 -21.40
CA ASP A 153 -18.30 -5.08 -20.62
C ASP A 153 -19.55 -5.55 -21.39
N GLY A 154 -19.94 -6.81 -21.18
CA GLY A 154 -21.09 -7.42 -21.87
C GLY A 154 -20.82 -7.83 -23.33
N THR A 155 -19.59 -7.68 -23.83
CA THR A 155 -19.20 -8.10 -25.19
C THR A 155 -18.16 -9.23 -25.15
N ALA A 156 -18.28 -10.22 -26.04
CA ALA A 156 -17.36 -11.35 -26.14
C ALA A 156 -16.88 -11.54 -27.59
N GLY A 157 -15.57 -11.78 -27.77
CA GLY A 157 -14.94 -12.04 -29.08
C GLY A 157 -14.01 -10.92 -29.56
N GLN A 158 -13.11 -11.23 -30.50
CA GLN A 158 -12.13 -10.27 -31.03
C GLN A 158 -12.75 -9.08 -31.77
N GLU A 159 -13.90 -9.27 -32.42
CA GLU A 159 -14.64 -8.20 -33.12
C GLU A 159 -15.22 -7.14 -32.17
N SER A 160 -15.17 -7.37 -30.85
CA SER A 160 -15.63 -6.45 -29.83
C SER A 160 -14.54 -5.57 -29.22
N LEU A 161 -13.27 -5.74 -29.63
CA LEU A 161 -12.17 -4.95 -29.09
C LEU A 161 -12.23 -3.50 -29.59
N VAL A 162 -12.12 -2.57 -28.66
CA VAL A 162 -12.04 -1.13 -28.92
C VAL A 162 -10.59 -0.69 -28.79
N THR A 163 -10.04 -0.09 -29.84
CA THR A 163 -8.73 0.58 -29.82
C THR A 163 -8.93 2.07 -29.56
N VAL A 164 -8.23 2.60 -28.55
CA VAL A 164 -8.26 4.01 -28.17
C VAL A 164 -6.87 4.62 -28.40
N PRO A 165 -6.72 5.55 -29.37
CA PRO A 165 -5.47 6.30 -29.55
C PRO A 165 -5.09 7.06 -28.29
N ALA A 166 -3.81 7.09 -27.96
CA ALA A 166 -3.29 7.73 -26.75
C ALA A 166 -1.88 8.27 -26.99
N ASP A 167 -1.60 9.45 -26.45
CA ASP A 167 -0.25 10.00 -26.40
C ASP A 167 0.61 9.35 -25.33
N LEU A 168 -0.04 8.90 -24.26
CA LEU A 168 0.54 8.26 -23.10
C LEU A 168 -0.44 7.22 -22.55
N VAL A 169 0.06 6.00 -22.34
CA VAL A 169 -0.68 4.91 -21.69
C VAL A 169 -0.06 4.63 -20.32
N VAL A 170 -0.89 4.61 -19.28
CA VAL A 170 -0.50 4.23 -17.91
C VAL A 170 -1.08 2.86 -17.58
N ASP A 171 -0.22 1.88 -17.31
CA ASP A 171 -0.65 0.62 -16.70
C ASP A 171 -0.72 0.75 -15.18
N ALA A 172 -1.95 0.75 -14.66
CA ALA A 172 -2.29 0.73 -13.25
C ALA A 172 -3.20 -0.46 -12.89
N THR A 173 -3.12 -1.54 -13.67
CA THR A 173 -3.93 -2.77 -13.49
C THR A 173 -3.44 -3.66 -12.34
N GLY A 174 -2.46 -3.17 -11.58
CA GLY A 174 -1.98 -3.75 -10.34
C GLY A 174 -1.25 -5.08 -10.53
N ARG A 175 -1.38 -5.96 -9.53
CA ARG A 175 -0.62 -7.20 -9.44
C ARG A 175 -0.84 -8.15 -10.63
N SER A 176 -2.05 -8.09 -11.21
CA SER A 176 -2.49 -8.87 -12.38
C SER A 176 -2.12 -8.24 -13.73
N SER A 177 -1.28 -7.20 -13.75
CA SER A 177 -0.82 -6.59 -14.98
C SER A 177 -0.27 -7.62 -15.97
N ARG A 178 -0.73 -7.49 -17.22
CA ARG A 178 -0.30 -8.26 -18.39
C ARG A 178 0.68 -7.46 -19.27
N LEU A 179 1.13 -6.29 -18.82
CA LEU A 179 1.97 -5.41 -19.64
C LEU A 179 3.29 -6.08 -20.04
N SER A 180 3.92 -6.85 -19.14
CA SER A 180 5.12 -7.62 -19.48
C SER A 180 4.86 -8.61 -20.62
N ASP A 181 3.70 -9.28 -20.63
CA ASP A 181 3.32 -10.21 -21.69
C ASP A 181 3.09 -9.46 -23.01
N TRP A 182 2.42 -8.31 -22.96
CA TRP A 182 2.18 -7.46 -24.14
C TRP A 182 3.48 -6.93 -24.75
N LEU A 183 4.41 -6.48 -23.91
CA LEU A 183 5.76 -6.06 -24.33
C LEU A 183 6.50 -7.22 -25.01
N GLY A 184 6.56 -8.38 -24.35
CA GLY A 184 7.24 -9.56 -24.89
C GLY A 184 6.65 -10.06 -26.20
N ALA A 185 5.32 -10.08 -26.33
CA ALA A 185 4.63 -10.46 -27.56
C ALA A 185 4.93 -9.51 -28.74
N ALA A 186 5.22 -8.24 -28.44
CA ALA A 186 5.62 -7.23 -29.42
C ALA A 186 7.15 -7.14 -29.63
N GLY A 187 7.93 -8.07 -29.05
CA GLY A 187 9.39 -8.12 -29.21
C GLY A 187 10.15 -7.12 -28.33
N TRP A 188 9.51 -6.54 -27.32
CA TRP A 188 10.16 -5.69 -26.33
C TRP A 188 10.73 -6.49 -25.16
N PRO A 189 11.83 -6.02 -24.54
CA PRO A 189 12.32 -6.60 -23.30
C PRO A 189 11.24 -6.63 -22.20
N GLN A 190 11.19 -7.73 -21.45
CA GLN A 190 10.38 -7.83 -20.24
C GLN A 190 11.21 -7.41 -19.03
N PRO A 191 10.65 -6.63 -18.08
CA PRO A 191 11.40 -6.21 -16.91
C PRO A 191 11.77 -7.45 -16.06
N PRO A 192 12.99 -7.50 -15.50
CA PRO A 192 13.33 -8.49 -14.49
C PRO A 192 12.31 -8.47 -13.34
N MET A 193 11.86 -9.65 -12.92
CA MET A 193 10.90 -9.79 -11.83
C MET A 193 11.53 -10.44 -10.61
N ARG A 194 11.56 -9.70 -9.50
CA ARG A 194 11.93 -10.22 -8.19
C ARG A 194 10.70 -10.72 -7.44
N ARG A 195 10.81 -11.89 -6.82
CA ARG A 195 9.77 -12.49 -5.98
C ARG A 195 10.33 -12.81 -4.61
N MET A 196 9.62 -12.42 -3.57
CA MET A 196 9.94 -12.77 -2.18
C MET A 196 8.77 -13.57 -1.61
N PRO A 197 8.91 -14.90 -1.42
CA PRO A 197 7.88 -15.71 -0.78
C PRO A 197 7.67 -15.24 0.67
N ILE A 198 6.43 -14.94 1.03
CA ILE A 198 6.05 -14.50 2.39
C ILE A 198 5.11 -15.51 3.05
N LYS A 199 4.23 -16.13 2.26
CA LYS A 199 3.19 -17.06 2.73
C LYS A 199 2.35 -16.45 3.86
N LEU A 200 1.89 -15.20 3.68
CA LEU A 200 1.04 -14.52 4.63
C LEU A 200 -0.38 -15.04 4.53
N ASN A 201 -1.01 -15.27 5.68
CA ASN A 201 -2.41 -15.62 5.80
C ASN A 201 -3.04 -14.71 6.85
N TYR A 202 -4.18 -14.10 6.55
CA TYR A 202 -4.93 -13.39 7.58
C TYR A 202 -6.42 -13.57 7.42
N ALA A 203 -7.12 -13.42 8.54
CA ALA A 203 -8.57 -13.31 8.61
C ALA A 203 -8.92 -11.95 9.17
N SER A 204 -9.97 -11.34 8.63
CA SER A 204 -10.55 -10.10 9.12
C SER A 204 -12.02 -10.25 9.42
N ALA A 205 -12.50 -9.50 10.40
CA ALA A 205 -13.90 -9.44 10.79
C ALA A 205 -14.26 -8.01 11.17
N LEU A 206 -15.47 -7.59 10.78
CA LEU A 206 -16.05 -6.33 11.21
C LEU A 206 -16.89 -6.57 12.45
N PHE A 207 -16.75 -5.72 13.45
CA PHE A 207 -17.60 -5.70 14.64
C PHE A 207 -18.23 -4.32 14.79
N ARG A 208 -19.41 -4.23 15.38
CA ARG A 208 -19.97 -2.93 15.79
C ARG A 208 -19.08 -2.34 16.88
N ARG A 209 -18.72 -1.06 16.72
CA ARG A 209 -18.00 -0.31 17.74
C ARG A 209 -18.95 0.04 18.88
N ASP A 210 -18.49 -0.21 20.10
CA ASP A 210 -19.19 0.15 21.33
C ASP A 210 -18.15 0.51 22.40
N ASP A 211 -18.06 1.78 22.76
CA ASP A 211 -17.07 2.27 23.71
C ASP A 211 -17.23 1.64 25.11
N GLN A 212 -18.36 0.99 25.42
CA GLN A 212 -18.54 0.19 26.65
C GLN A 212 -17.73 -1.12 26.62
N ILE A 213 -17.45 -1.67 25.44
CA ILE A 213 -16.63 -2.87 25.26
C ILE A 213 -15.15 -2.51 25.25
N SER A 214 -14.79 -1.43 24.55
CA SER A 214 -13.41 -0.98 24.39
C SER A 214 -13.40 0.43 23.82
N GLU A 215 -12.49 1.30 24.27
CA GLU A 215 -12.32 2.65 23.71
C GLU A 215 -11.29 2.70 22.57
N ILE A 216 -10.76 1.54 22.16
CA ILE A 216 -9.63 1.47 21.23
C ILE A 216 -10.03 1.97 19.84
N GLY A 217 -9.24 2.92 19.36
CA GLY A 217 -9.26 3.41 17.99
C GLY A 217 -8.27 2.68 17.10
N VAL A 218 -7.06 2.40 17.61
CA VAL A 218 -6.03 1.58 16.96
C VAL A 218 -5.36 0.68 17.98
N SER A 219 -5.24 -0.61 17.66
CA SER A 219 -4.31 -1.50 18.36
C SER A 219 -3.56 -2.37 17.35
N ILE A 220 -2.23 -2.22 17.27
CA ILE A 220 -1.37 -3.05 16.42
C ILE A 220 -0.55 -3.96 17.33
N ALA A 221 -0.58 -5.26 17.06
CA ALA A 221 0.17 -6.26 17.83
C ALA A 221 1.06 -7.09 16.91
N GLN A 222 2.34 -7.22 17.24
CA GLN A 222 3.30 -7.97 16.42
C GLN A 222 4.23 -8.80 17.29
N ASN A 223 4.39 -10.08 16.95
CA ASN A 223 5.41 -10.94 17.54
C ASN A 223 6.61 -11.07 16.60
N GLN A 224 7.80 -10.81 17.12
CA GLN A 224 9.05 -10.87 16.38
C GLN A 224 9.69 -12.27 16.44
N PRO A 225 10.46 -12.66 15.41
CA PRO A 225 11.25 -13.88 15.41
C PRO A 225 12.18 -13.99 16.62
N GLY A 226 12.16 -15.15 17.28
CA GLY A 226 13.00 -15.41 18.47
C GLY A 226 12.42 -14.92 19.80
N SER A 227 11.22 -14.33 19.81
CA SER A 227 10.53 -13.89 21.04
C SER A 227 9.99 -15.04 21.91
N GLY A 228 10.01 -16.28 21.42
CA GLY A 228 9.36 -17.43 22.06
C GLY A 228 7.84 -17.46 21.90
N ARG A 229 7.25 -16.48 21.20
CA ARG A 229 5.82 -16.43 20.86
C ARG A 229 5.57 -16.85 19.40
N PRO A 230 4.38 -17.36 19.07
CA PRO A 230 3.99 -17.61 17.69
C PRO A 230 4.11 -16.34 16.84
N LEU A 231 4.63 -16.48 15.61
CA LEU A 231 4.79 -15.38 14.66
C LEU A 231 3.45 -14.97 14.09
N ARG A 232 2.78 -14.08 14.83
CA ARG A 232 1.45 -13.57 14.56
C ARG A 232 1.47 -12.05 14.59
N GLN A 233 0.63 -11.45 13.76
CA GLN A 233 0.43 -10.01 13.69
C GLN A 233 -1.07 -9.72 13.65
N GLY A 234 -1.49 -8.66 14.32
CA GLY A 234 -2.90 -8.32 14.42
C GLY A 234 -3.10 -6.81 14.45
N GLY A 235 -4.29 -6.40 14.02
CA GLY A 235 -4.70 -5.01 14.01
C GLY A 235 -6.16 -4.86 14.41
N ILE A 236 -6.47 -3.89 15.24
CA ILE A 236 -7.82 -3.35 15.46
C ILE A 236 -7.79 -1.94 14.91
N LEU A 237 -8.69 -1.63 13.99
CA LEU A 237 -8.90 -0.28 13.47
C LEU A 237 -10.36 0.10 13.68
N ALA A 238 -10.60 1.21 14.36
CA ALA A 238 -11.89 1.90 14.28
C ALA A 238 -12.01 2.52 12.90
N VAL A 239 -13.04 2.14 12.17
CA VAL A 239 -13.32 2.58 10.79
C VAL A 239 -14.70 3.23 10.73
N GLU A 240 -15.03 3.81 9.58
CA GLU A 240 -16.28 4.52 9.37
C GLU A 240 -17.53 3.68 9.66
N GLY A 241 -18.63 4.34 10.03
CA GLY A 241 -19.92 3.70 10.30
C GLY A 241 -19.99 2.97 11.64
N ASP A 242 -19.24 3.44 12.64
CA ASP A 242 -19.18 2.88 14.00
C ASP A 242 -18.83 1.40 14.02
N ARG A 243 -17.69 1.07 13.40
CA ARG A 243 -17.20 -0.31 13.28
C ARG A 243 -15.76 -0.44 13.73
N TRP A 244 -15.42 -1.61 14.27
CA TRP A 244 -14.05 -2.09 14.34
C TRP A 244 -13.79 -3.09 13.23
N LEU A 245 -12.69 -2.90 12.51
CA LEU A 245 -12.12 -3.90 11.64
C LEU A 245 -10.96 -4.57 12.39
N VAL A 246 -11.15 -5.85 12.72
CA VAL A 246 -10.16 -6.66 13.44
C VAL A 246 -9.51 -7.62 12.46
N LEU A 247 -8.18 -7.66 12.43
CA LEU A 247 -7.38 -8.58 11.64
C LEU A 247 -6.48 -9.41 12.53
N VAL A 248 -6.39 -10.70 12.23
CA VAL A 248 -5.41 -11.62 12.79
C VAL A 248 -4.66 -12.30 11.65
N ALA A 249 -3.34 -12.34 11.76
CA ALA A 249 -2.45 -12.86 10.74
C ALA A 249 -1.50 -13.91 11.30
N GLY A 250 -1.13 -14.84 10.43
CA GLY A 250 -0.08 -15.83 10.62
C GLY A 250 0.69 -16.02 9.32
N TYR A 251 1.78 -16.80 9.42
CA TYR A 251 2.65 -17.09 8.29
C TYR A 251 2.77 -18.60 8.05
N ALA A 252 3.17 -18.96 6.83
CA ALA A 252 3.37 -20.34 6.41
C ALA A 252 2.12 -21.21 6.68
N ASP A 253 2.26 -22.24 7.52
CA ASP A 253 1.18 -23.19 7.84
C ASP A 253 0.22 -22.66 8.92
N ASP A 254 0.54 -21.54 9.58
CA ASP A 254 -0.38 -20.86 10.48
C ASP A 254 -1.39 -20.03 9.68
N ARG A 255 -2.53 -20.65 9.38
CA ARG A 255 -3.58 -20.08 8.53
C ARG A 255 -4.85 -19.85 9.35
N PRO A 256 -5.20 -18.59 9.67
CA PRO A 256 -6.53 -18.26 10.19
C PRO A 256 -7.62 -18.72 9.21
N THR A 257 -8.74 -19.21 9.74
CA THR A 257 -9.85 -19.74 8.94
C THR A 257 -11.02 -18.74 8.87
N ARG A 258 -12.08 -19.10 8.14
CA ARG A 258 -13.35 -18.34 8.11
C ARG A 258 -14.25 -18.64 9.33
N ASP A 259 -13.83 -19.54 10.22
CA ASP A 259 -14.60 -19.89 11.42
C ASP A 259 -14.44 -18.79 12.48
N ILE A 260 -15.57 -18.26 12.96
CA ILE A 260 -15.59 -17.25 14.01
C ILE A 260 -15.03 -17.76 15.34
N GLU A 261 -15.14 -19.06 15.63
CA GLU A 261 -14.60 -19.63 16.87
C GLU A 261 -13.08 -19.75 16.81
N ASP A 262 -12.50 -20.10 15.66
CA ASP A 262 -11.04 -20.01 15.43
C ASP A 262 -10.55 -18.56 15.56
N PHE A 263 -11.30 -17.61 14.98
CA PHE A 263 -10.98 -16.18 15.07
C PHE A 263 -10.96 -15.67 16.52
N ARG A 264 -12.03 -15.95 17.29
CA ARG A 264 -12.15 -15.59 18.72
C ARG A 264 -11.06 -16.23 19.56
N LYS A 265 -10.80 -17.53 19.34
CA LYS A 265 -9.72 -18.25 20.02
C LYS A 265 -8.38 -17.56 19.83
N ARG A 266 -8.02 -17.21 18.59
CA ARG A 266 -6.78 -16.50 18.26
C ARG A 266 -6.71 -15.14 18.94
N CYS A 267 -7.79 -14.36 18.88
CA CYS A 267 -7.90 -13.07 19.58
C CYS A 267 -7.61 -13.21 21.09
N ARG A 268 -8.11 -14.28 21.72
CA ARG A 268 -7.90 -14.58 23.14
C ARG A 268 -6.48 -15.04 23.48
N SER A 269 -5.90 -15.93 22.67
CA SER A 269 -4.64 -16.61 23.05
C SER A 269 -3.38 -15.84 22.70
N ASP A 270 -3.41 -15.00 21.66
CA ASP A 270 -2.17 -14.52 21.03
C ASP A 270 -2.01 -13.01 21.00
N TYR A 271 -3.09 -12.28 21.30
CA TYR A 271 -3.15 -10.83 21.16
C TYR A 271 -3.47 -10.15 22.50
N PRO A 272 -3.21 -8.84 22.60
CA PRO A 272 -3.63 -8.02 23.73
C PRO A 272 -5.13 -8.14 24.02
N THR A 273 -5.51 -7.89 25.28
CA THR A 273 -6.86 -8.15 25.81
C THR A 273 -7.98 -7.50 24.99
N GLU A 274 -7.74 -6.32 24.39
CA GLU A 274 -8.73 -5.64 23.56
C GLU A 274 -9.20 -6.45 22.34
N PHE A 275 -8.35 -7.34 21.80
CA PHE A 275 -8.75 -8.23 20.69
C PHE A 275 -9.82 -9.21 21.15
N ALA A 276 -9.63 -9.82 22.31
CA ALA A 276 -10.59 -10.76 22.89
C ALA A 276 -11.88 -10.05 23.30
N GLN A 277 -11.78 -8.89 23.95
CA GLN A 277 -12.93 -8.08 24.37
C GLN A 277 -13.84 -7.77 23.18
N ILE A 278 -13.28 -7.28 22.08
CA ILE A 278 -14.04 -6.93 20.88
C ILE A 278 -14.59 -8.19 20.20
N ALA A 279 -13.79 -9.25 20.03
CA ALA A 279 -14.22 -10.44 19.31
C ALA A 279 -15.30 -11.27 20.05
N GLU A 280 -15.31 -11.23 21.39
CA GLU A 280 -16.24 -12.01 22.22
C GLU A 280 -17.51 -11.25 22.58
N HIS A 281 -17.42 -9.94 22.79
CA HIS A 281 -18.55 -9.12 23.24
C HIS A 281 -19.14 -8.24 22.14
N GLY A 282 -18.38 -7.95 21.08
CA GLY A 282 -18.84 -7.14 19.96
C GLY A 282 -19.83 -7.88 19.05
N GLU A 283 -20.78 -7.14 18.49
CA GLU A 283 -21.67 -7.65 17.45
C GLU A 283 -20.89 -7.85 16.14
N LEU A 284 -20.78 -9.09 15.66
CA LEU A 284 -20.16 -9.40 14.37
C LEU A 284 -21.02 -8.87 13.21
N LEU A 285 -20.39 -8.13 12.30
CA LEU A 285 -21.02 -7.57 11.11
C LEU A 285 -20.57 -8.33 9.86
N GLY A 286 -21.44 -9.22 9.39
CA GLY A 286 -21.15 -10.08 8.23
C GLY A 286 -20.33 -11.32 8.61
N GLU A 287 -19.41 -11.72 7.72
CA GLU A 287 -18.61 -12.94 7.86
C GLU A 287 -17.13 -12.64 8.09
N VAL A 288 -16.41 -13.62 8.64
CA VAL A 288 -14.95 -13.61 8.68
C VAL A 288 -14.38 -13.82 7.27
N ASN A 289 -13.55 -12.89 6.82
CA ASN A 289 -12.95 -12.91 5.49
C ASN A 289 -11.47 -13.27 5.55
N THR A 290 -11.11 -14.38 4.89
CA THR A 290 -9.71 -14.81 4.77
C THR A 290 -9.06 -14.30 3.50
N TYR A 291 -7.79 -13.96 3.57
CA TYR A 291 -6.95 -13.65 2.41
C TYR A 291 -5.57 -14.26 2.56
N HIS A 292 -4.99 -14.61 1.42
CA HIS A 292 -3.68 -15.24 1.33
C HIS A 292 -2.80 -14.52 0.31
N GLN A 293 -1.56 -14.24 0.70
CA GLN A 293 -0.54 -13.74 -0.20
C GLN A 293 0.71 -14.60 -0.16
N ALA A 294 0.94 -15.28 -1.28
CA ALA A 294 2.08 -16.17 -1.44
C ALA A 294 3.42 -15.41 -1.45
N ASP A 295 3.48 -14.28 -2.17
CA ASP A 295 4.73 -13.54 -2.40
C ASP A 295 4.54 -12.02 -2.55
N SER A 296 5.60 -11.26 -2.30
CA SER A 296 5.79 -9.91 -2.81
C SER A 296 6.46 -9.97 -4.18
N ARG A 297 6.12 -9.04 -5.07
CA ARG A 297 6.62 -8.98 -6.45
C ARG A 297 7.11 -7.58 -6.76
N ARG A 298 8.22 -7.49 -7.49
CA ARG A 298 8.73 -6.23 -8.05
C ARG A 298 9.18 -6.47 -9.47
N ARG A 299 8.80 -5.58 -10.37
CA ARG A 299 9.19 -5.55 -11.78
C ARG A 299 10.08 -4.35 -12.01
N ASP A 300 11.33 -4.59 -12.36
CA ASP A 300 12.37 -3.56 -12.45
C ASP A 300 12.40 -2.91 -13.84
N TYR A 301 11.38 -2.08 -14.12
CA TYR A 301 11.29 -1.34 -15.39
C TYR A 301 12.49 -0.40 -15.62
N HIS A 302 13.10 0.11 -14.56
CA HIS A 302 14.30 0.97 -14.63
C HIS A 302 15.55 0.23 -15.15
N GLU A 303 15.60 -1.11 -15.05
CA GLU A 303 16.71 -1.92 -15.56
C GLU A 303 16.59 -2.22 -17.07
N LEU A 304 15.49 -1.81 -17.71
CA LEU A 304 15.31 -2.04 -19.14
C LEU A 304 16.22 -1.14 -19.97
N GLU A 305 17.08 -1.76 -20.78
CA GLU A 305 17.92 -1.05 -21.75
C GLU A 305 17.08 -0.37 -22.84
N ARG A 306 15.96 -0.97 -23.24
CA ARG A 306 15.00 -0.43 -24.21
C ARG A 306 13.57 -0.59 -23.70
N ILE A 307 12.82 0.50 -23.65
CA ILE A 307 11.39 0.55 -23.28
C ILE A 307 10.68 1.47 -24.28
N PRO A 308 9.47 1.15 -24.73
CA PRO A 308 8.77 2.00 -25.68
C PRO A 308 8.45 3.37 -25.07
N ALA A 309 8.46 4.41 -25.89
CA ALA A 309 7.93 5.72 -25.54
C ALA A 309 6.40 5.67 -25.37
N GLY A 310 5.80 6.71 -24.76
CA GLY A 310 4.36 6.77 -24.53
C GLY A 310 3.80 5.75 -23.53
N LEU A 311 4.65 5.16 -22.67
CA LEU A 311 4.26 4.14 -21.70
C LEU A 311 4.78 4.46 -20.29
N ILE A 312 3.89 4.34 -19.31
CA ILE A 312 4.18 4.47 -17.87
C ILE A 312 3.52 3.30 -17.12
N VAL A 313 4.10 2.91 -15.98
CA VAL A 313 3.58 1.83 -15.12
C VAL A 313 3.53 2.32 -13.67
N ALA A 314 2.45 2.05 -12.95
CA ALA A 314 2.22 2.55 -11.60
C ALA A 314 1.60 1.53 -10.63
N GLY A 315 1.76 1.79 -9.32
CA GLY A 315 1.22 0.94 -8.25
C GLY A 315 1.75 -0.50 -8.27
N ASP A 316 0.86 -1.44 -7.93
CA ASP A 316 1.15 -2.88 -7.85
C ASP A 316 1.57 -3.53 -9.19
N ALA A 317 1.39 -2.82 -10.32
CA ALA A 317 1.95 -3.25 -11.61
C ALA A 317 3.48 -3.13 -11.60
N VAL A 318 4.04 -2.15 -10.88
CA VAL A 318 5.49 -2.02 -10.65
C VAL A 318 5.92 -2.92 -9.49
N ALA A 319 5.33 -2.74 -8.31
CA ALA A 319 5.70 -3.51 -7.12
C ALA A 319 4.51 -3.71 -6.17
N SER A 320 4.30 -4.95 -5.77
CA SER A 320 3.28 -5.39 -4.81
C SER A 320 4.00 -5.96 -3.58
N PHE A 321 3.82 -5.28 -2.45
CA PHE A 321 4.53 -5.55 -1.19
C PHE A 321 3.73 -6.46 -0.25
N ASN A 322 4.30 -6.74 0.92
CA ASN A 322 3.58 -7.37 2.01
C ASN A 322 2.48 -6.39 2.51
N PRO A 323 1.18 -6.74 2.38
CA PRO A 323 0.10 -5.81 2.68
C PRO A 323 0.02 -5.47 4.17
N ILE A 324 0.64 -6.27 5.05
CA ILE A 324 0.58 -6.05 6.49
C ILE A 324 1.27 -4.75 6.95
N TYR A 325 2.16 -4.20 6.10
CA TYR A 325 2.85 -2.93 6.38
C TYR A 325 2.11 -1.69 5.85
N GLY A 326 0.96 -1.85 5.16
CA GLY A 326 0.14 -0.71 4.69
C GLY A 326 0.77 0.16 3.58
N GLN A 327 1.88 -0.27 2.98
CA GLN A 327 2.68 0.57 2.07
C GLN A 327 2.08 0.74 0.67
N GLY A 328 1.21 -0.16 0.21
CA GLY A 328 0.76 -0.21 -1.19
C GLY A 328 0.06 1.07 -1.66
N MET A 329 -0.92 1.58 -0.91
CA MET A 329 -1.64 2.81 -1.27
C MET A 329 -0.74 4.04 -1.20
N THR A 330 0.10 4.14 -0.18
CA THR A 330 1.09 5.20 -0.05
C THR A 330 2.06 5.21 -1.23
N SER A 331 2.61 4.04 -1.60
CA SER A 331 3.48 3.89 -2.78
C SER A 331 2.76 4.35 -4.05
N ALA A 332 1.51 3.97 -4.25
CA ALA A 332 0.71 4.39 -5.40
C ALA A 332 0.56 5.93 -5.47
N THR A 333 0.28 6.60 -4.34
CA THR A 333 0.21 8.07 -4.29
C THR A 333 1.56 8.73 -4.56
N LEU A 334 2.67 8.13 -4.13
CA LEU A 334 4.02 8.63 -4.40
C LEU A 334 4.41 8.45 -5.88
N HIS A 335 3.99 7.37 -6.54
CA HIS A 335 4.21 7.20 -7.98
C HIS A 335 3.50 8.30 -8.79
N ALA A 336 2.34 8.78 -8.34
CA ALA A 336 1.67 9.92 -8.96
C ALA A 336 2.49 11.21 -8.81
N SER A 337 3.19 11.39 -7.68
CA SER A 337 4.12 12.52 -7.52
C SER A 337 5.36 12.39 -8.40
N CYS A 338 5.87 11.18 -8.64
CA CYS A 338 6.90 10.94 -9.66
C CYS A 338 6.38 11.28 -11.07
N LEU A 339 5.14 10.89 -11.39
CA LEU A 339 4.49 11.22 -12.66
C LEU A 339 4.37 12.73 -12.86
N ALA A 340 3.93 13.46 -11.83
CA ALA A 340 3.83 14.91 -11.88
C ALA A 340 5.20 15.58 -12.03
N ALA A 341 6.21 15.10 -11.32
CA ALA A 341 7.59 15.59 -11.45
C ALA A 341 8.10 15.40 -12.89
N TYR A 342 7.91 14.21 -13.46
CA TYR A 342 8.26 13.92 -14.85
C TYR A 342 7.56 14.85 -15.84
N LEU A 343 6.22 14.96 -15.76
CA LEU A 343 5.43 15.77 -16.69
C LEU A 343 5.71 17.28 -16.54
N SER A 344 6.06 17.75 -15.35
CA SER A 344 6.42 19.16 -15.13
C SER A 344 7.69 19.61 -15.87
N THR A 345 8.51 18.67 -16.34
CA THR A 345 9.69 18.98 -17.17
C THR A 345 9.38 19.18 -18.65
N ASP A 346 8.09 19.11 -19.03
CA ASP A 346 7.61 19.13 -20.42
C ASP A 346 8.36 18.12 -21.31
N PRO A 347 8.31 16.81 -20.96
CA PRO A 347 9.11 15.80 -21.64
C PRO A 347 8.59 15.52 -23.06
N ASP A 348 9.50 15.20 -23.99
CA ASP A 348 9.10 14.66 -25.29
C ASP A 348 8.60 13.22 -25.11
N LEU A 349 7.29 13.01 -25.23
CA LEU A 349 6.63 11.70 -25.06
C LEU A 349 6.93 10.70 -26.20
N ARG A 350 7.68 11.13 -27.21
CA ARG A 350 8.28 10.23 -28.22
C ARG A 350 9.57 9.61 -27.72
N LEU A 351 10.09 10.06 -26.58
CA LEU A 351 11.20 9.44 -25.88
C LEU A 351 10.72 8.60 -24.69
N PRO A 352 11.47 7.55 -24.32
CA PRO A 352 11.17 6.75 -23.13
C PRO A 352 11.17 7.58 -21.84
N ALA A 353 10.22 7.30 -20.94
CA ALA A 353 10.07 8.00 -19.66
C ALA A 353 11.11 7.57 -18.60
N ARG A 354 12.41 7.60 -18.93
CA ARG A 354 13.50 7.08 -18.06
C ARG A 354 13.52 7.74 -16.69
N SER A 355 13.47 9.07 -16.64
CA SER A 355 13.49 9.82 -15.37
C SER A 355 12.31 9.46 -14.46
N TYR A 356 11.12 9.19 -15.02
CA TYR A 356 9.99 8.68 -14.24
C TYR A 356 10.30 7.31 -13.62
N PHE A 357 10.87 6.38 -14.39
CA PHE A 357 11.21 5.05 -13.86
C PHE A 357 12.34 5.11 -12.82
N ASP A 358 13.30 6.03 -12.96
CA ASP A 358 14.34 6.28 -11.97
C ASP A 358 13.75 6.80 -10.65
N ASP A 359 12.83 7.77 -10.71
CA ASP A 359 12.15 8.33 -9.54
C ASP A 359 11.25 7.28 -8.85
N VAL A 360 10.48 6.52 -9.63
CA VAL A 360 9.68 5.41 -9.12
C VAL A 360 10.57 4.35 -8.50
N ASN A 361 11.75 4.08 -9.07
CA ASN A 361 12.69 3.14 -8.50
C ASN A 361 13.14 3.57 -7.09
N VAL A 362 13.37 4.87 -6.86
CA VAL A 362 13.70 5.37 -5.50
C VAL A 362 12.57 5.07 -4.51
N VAL A 363 11.31 5.34 -4.89
CA VAL A 363 10.15 5.06 -4.03
C VAL A 363 10.01 3.56 -3.75
N VAL A 364 10.09 2.75 -4.80
CA VAL A 364 9.94 1.29 -4.71
C VAL A 364 11.11 0.67 -3.94
N ASP A 365 12.34 1.15 -4.10
CA ASP A 365 13.50 0.69 -3.34
C ASP A 365 13.31 0.90 -1.85
N VAL A 366 12.83 2.07 -1.45
CA VAL A 366 12.56 2.38 -0.04
C VAL A 366 11.50 1.43 0.53
N ALA A 367 10.34 1.31 -0.13
CA ALA A 367 9.26 0.44 0.33
C ALA A 367 9.71 -1.03 0.35
N TRP A 368 10.42 -1.47 -0.70
CA TRP A 368 10.93 -2.83 -0.82
C TRP A 368 11.96 -3.15 0.26
N GLN A 369 12.90 -2.26 0.55
CA GLN A 369 13.90 -2.47 1.60
C GLN A 369 13.25 -2.56 2.99
N LEU A 370 12.30 -1.68 3.30
CA LEU A 370 11.57 -1.71 4.58
C LEU A 370 10.77 -3.01 4.73
N SER A 371 10.02 -3.44 3.69
CA SER A 371 9.27 -4.70 3.72
C SER A 371 10.19 -5.91 3.79
N THR A 372 11.19 -6.00 2.90
CA THR A 372 12.06 -7.18 2.82
C THR A 372 12.96 -7.35 4.04
N LEU A 373 13.41 -6.27 4.69
CA LEU A 373 14.18 -6.40 5.92
C LEU A 373 13.37 -7.04 7.04
N ALA A 374 12.10 -6.66 7.16
CA ALA A 374 11.17 -7.26 8.11
C ALA A 374 10.81 -8.70 7.70
N ASP A 375 10.57 -8.95 6.41
CA ASP A 375 10.23 -10.29 5.90
C ASP A 375 11.42 -11.27 6.02
N LEU A 376 12.66 -10.85 5.76
CA LEU A 376 13.88 -11.64 5.94
C LEU A 376 14.17 -11.97 7.40
N ALA A 377 13.54 -11.29 8.36
CA ALA A 377 13.65 -11.67 9.76
C ALA A 377 12.84 -12.96 10.04
N LEU A 378 11.83 -13.26 9.22
CA LEU A 378 10.93 -14.40 9.40
C LEU A 378 11.69 -15.73 9.16
N PRO A 379 11.54 -16.74 10.04
CA PRO A 379 12.28 -18.00 9.96
C PRO A 379 12.03 -18.81 8.68
N HIS A 380 10.87 -18.64 8.05
CA HIS A 380 10.44 -19.40 6.87
C HIS A 380 10.76 -18.72 5.53
N VAL A 381 11.48 -17.58 5.56
CA VAL A 381 11.90 -16.84 4.36
C VAL A 381 13.36 -17.15 4.07
N ASP A 382 13.62 -17.87 2.98
CA ASP A 382 14.95 -18.42 2.67
C ASP A 382 15.87 -17.47 1.87
N GLY A 383 15.46 -16.21 1.66
CA GLY A 383 16.26 -15.18 0.99
C GLY A 383 15.82 -14.85 -0.45
N PRO A 384 16.70 -14.25 -1.28
CA PRO A 384 18.14 -14.05 -1.05
C PRO A 384 18.43 -13.00 0.04
N TYR A 385 19.42 -13.29 0.89
CA TYR A 385 19.91 -12.35 1.90
C TYR A 385 20.94 -11.39 1.29
N PRO A 386 20.78 -10.07 1.44
CA PRO A 386 21.76 -9.12 0.92
C PRO A 386 23.10 -9.24 1.66
N ARG A 387 24.20 -8.88 0.99
CA ARG A 387 25.52 -8.79 1.63
C ARG A 387 25.44 -7.85 2.83
N GLY A 388 25.99 -8.26 3.97
CA GLY A 388 25.93 -7.48 5.20
C GLY A 388 24.62 -7.60 5.99
N TYR A 389 23.67 -8.47 5.61
CA TYR A 389 22.38 -8.65 6.30
C TYR A 389 22.50 -8.80 7.82
N ARG A 390 23.49 -9.55 8.32
CA ARG A 390 23.71 -9.70 9.78
C ARG A 390 23.99 -8.36 10.47
N LEU A 391 24.77 -7.48 9.83
CA LEU A 391 25.07 -6.14 10.34
C LEU A 391 23.82 -5.26 10.28
N THR A 392 23.09 -5.27 9.16
CA THR A 392 21.83 -4.51 9.01
C THR A 392 20.78 -4.94 10.02
N LYS A 393 20.62 -6.26 10.24
CA LYS A 393 19.71 -6.84 11.25
C LYS A 393 20.10 -6.42 12.66
N TRP A 394 21.39 -6.52 13.00
CA TRP A 394 21.90 -6.08 14.30
C TRP A 394 21.65 -4.58 14.51
N PHE A 395 21.98 -3.76 13.51
CA PHE A 395 21.80 -2.31 13.57
C PHE A 395 20.32 -1.92 13.67
N SER A 396 19.43 -2.62 12.97
CA SER A 396 17.98 -2.40 13.06
C SER A 396 17.42 -2.76 14.43
N SER A 397 17.90 -3.86 15.01
CA SER A 397 17.53 -4.26 16.38
C SER A 397 17.99 -3.22 17.40
N LEU A 398 19.14 -2.61 17.15
CA LEU A 398 19.70 -1.54 17.97
C LEU A 398 18.86 -0.26 17.89
N ILE A 399 18.53 0.19 16.69
CA ILE A 399 17.64 1.35 16.49
C ILE A 399 16.31 1.10 17.19
N PHE A 400 15.71 -0.07 16.96
CA PHE A 400 14.40 -0.42 17.53
C PHE A 400 14.40 -0.46 19.07
N ALA A 401 15.52 -0.85 19.70
CA ALA A 401 15.66 -0.76 21.15
C ALA A 401 15.81 0.69 21.63
N ALA A 402 16.52 1.53 20.88
CA ALA A 402 16.76 2.93 21.22
C ALA A 402 15.50 3.81 21.07
N THR A 403 14.67 3.56 20.06
CA THR A 403 13.41 4.31 19.83
C THR A 403 12.38 4.11 20.94
N ALA A 404 12.51 3.07 21.74
CA ALA A 404 11.67 2.86 22.93
C ALA A 404 12.08 3.75 24.12
N LYS A 405 13.23 4.43 24.05
CA LYS A 405 13.82 5.20 25.15
C LYS A 405 14.04 6.69 24.83
N ASP A 406 13.92 7.09 23.57
CA ASP A 406 14.22 8.44 23.11
C ASP A 406 13.19 8.90 22.07
N ASP A 407 12.50 10.00 22.38
CA ASP A 407 11.40 10.52 21.57
C ASP A 407 11.86 11.02 20.19
N ASP A 408 13.03 11.64 20.09
CA ASP A 408 13.52 12.14 18.79
C ASP A 408 13.87 10.97 17.85
N LEU A 409 14.52 9.93 18.38
CA LEU A 409 14.75 8.69 17.64
C LEU A 409 13.43 8.05 17.24
N ASN A 410 12.44 8.01 18.15
CA ASN A 410 11.11 7.48 17.89
C ASN A 410 10.40 8.23 16.76
N VAL A 411 10.39 9.57 16.80
CA VAL A 411 9.82 10.41 15.75
C VAL A 411 10.50 10.14 14.41
N GLN A 412 11.83 10.20 14.36
CA GLN A 412 12.54 10.03 13.09
C GLN A 412 12.39 8.62 12.52
N PHE A 413 12.41 7.59 13.38
CA PHE A 413 12.11 6.21 12.98
C PHE A 413 10.71 6.09 12.39
N ASN A 414 9.71 6.64 13.07
CA ASN A 414 8.33 6.57 12.59
C ASN A 414 8.12 7.38 11.31
N ARG A 415 8.76 8.55 11.15
CA ARG A 415 8.72 9.31 9.88
C ARG A 415 9.25 8.50 8.70
N VAL A 416 10.26 7.65 8.92
CA VAL A 416 10.77 6.75 7.87
C VAL A 416 9.85 5.56 7.63
N THR A 417 9.36 4.89 8.68
CA THR A 417 8.46 3.73 8.51
C THR A 417 7.10 4.11 7.94
N THR A 418 6.66 5.37 8.14
CA THR A 418 5.46 5.96 7.53
C THR A 418 5.72 6.66 6.20
N MET A 419 6.93 6.52 5.66
CA MET A 419 7.38 7.03 4.35
C MET A 419 7.35 8.57 4.19
N LEU A 420 7.34 9.32 5.29
CA LEU A 420 7.47 10.79 5.27
C LEU A 420 8.90 11.22 4.96
N ASP A 421 9.90 10.46 5.42
CA ASP A 421 11.33 10.70 5.17
C ASP A 421 11.99 9.49 4.49
N HIS A 422 13.05 9.75 3.72
CA HIS A 422 13.85 8.70 3.10
C HIS A 422 14.67 7.90 4.15
N PRO A 423 14.86 6.56 4.00
CA PRO A 423 15.60 5.73 4.97
C PRO A 423 17.03 6.18 5.26
N THR A 424 17.67 6.93 4.36
CA THR A 424 18.98 7.55 4.59
C THR A 424 18.99 8.48 5.79
N ALA A 425 17.84 8.99 6.23
CA ALA A 425 17.70 9.75 7.47
C ALA A 425 18.18 8.94 8.69
N LEU A 426 17.90 7.63 8.74
CA LEU A 426 18.37 6.73 9.82
C LEU A 426 19.84 6.34 9.67
N ALA A 427 20.43 6.56 8.50
CA ALA A 427 21.85 6.33 8.23
C ALA A 427 22.74 7.55 8.56
N ARG A 428 22.16 8.67 8.99
CA ARG A 428 22.93 9.86 9.35
C ARG A 428 23.80 9.60 10.59
N PRO A 429 25.08 10.02 10.61
CA PRO A 429 25.98 9.76 11.74
C PRO A 429 25.42 10.20 13.10
N GLN A 430 24.72 11.33 13.13
CA GLN A 430 24.08 11.87 14.33
C GLN A 430 23.02 10.92 14.90
N PHE A 431 22.18 10.34 14.04
CA PHE A 431 21.16 9.36 14.43
C PHE A 431 21.81 8.07 14.94
N ILE A 432 22.79 7.55 14.20
CA ILE A 432 23.55 6.34 14.55
C ILE A 432 24.20 6.50 15.94
N LEU A 433 24.92 7.60 16.17
CA LEU A 433 25.60 7.87 17.43
C LEU A 433 24.60 7.99 18.61
N ARG A 434 23.47 8.64 18.40
CA ARG A 434 22.41 8.75 19.42
C ARG A 434 21.79 7.39 19.71
N ALA A 435 21.47 6.60 18.70
CA ALA A 435 20.94 5.24 18.87
C ALA A 435 21.92 4.32 19.61
N LEU A 436 23.21 4.36 19.24
CA LEU A 436 24.28 3.61 19.92
C LEU A 436 24.39 4.00 21.40
N ARG A 437 24.30 5.30 21.71
CA ARG A 437 24.35 5.79 23.09
C ARG A 437 23.23 5.20 23.96
N PHE A 438 22.00 5.16 23.48
CA PHE A 438 20.85 4.64 24.23
C PHE A 438 20.77 3.11 24.29
N ALA A 439 21.36 2.43 23.30
CA ALA A 439 21.40 0.98 23.26
C ALA A 439 22.56 0.38 24.07
N LEU A 440 23.70 1.06 24.14
CA LEU A 440 24.92 0.56 24.79
C LEU A 440 25.15 1.07 26.20
N LEU A 441 24.55 2.21 26.59
CA LEU A 441 24.62 2.68 27.98
C LEU A 441 23.42 2.14 28.75
N PRO A 442 23.63 1.44 29.88
CA PRO A 442 22.54 1.09 30.79
C PRO A 442 21.87 2.39 31.26
N SER A 443 20.54 2.38 31.28
CA SER A 443 19.75 3.47 31.85
C SER A 443 20.28 3.77 33.26
N SER A 444 20.87 4.94 33.46
CA SER A 444 21.17 5.41 34.81
C SER A 444 19.83 5.64 35.48
N THR A 445 19.54 4.84 36.50
CA THR A 445 18.35 4.94 37.38
C THR A 445 18.20 6.33 37.94
#